data_AF-A0AAD5P1I3-F1
#
_entry.id   AF-A0AAD5P1I3-F1
#
_cell.length_a   1.000
_cell.length_b   1.000
_cell.length_c   1.000
_cell.angle_alpha   90.00
_cell.angle_beta   90.00
_cell.angle_gamma   90.00
#
_symmetry.space_group_name_H-M   'P 1'
#
loop_
_entity.id
_entity.type
_entity.pdbx_description
1 polymer ?
#
loop_
_entity_poly.entity_id
_entity_poly.type
_entity_poly.pdbx_seq_one_letter_code
_entity_poly.pdbx_strand_id
1 'polypeptide(L)'
;MARDFGLESTAEMDEYETLMSTTDIELLKTAWRNEKAALEILQFQAQLVKRGREQIQLMEETVEEFEDSGMDSLTVSLYQMDLERGTGLNFY
;
A
#
# COMPACT_ATOMS: atom_id res chain seq x y z
N MET A 1 -3.35 14.28 -36.78
CA MET A 1 -3.24 13.09 -35.92
C MET A 1 -2.39 13.48 -34.72
N ALA A 2 -3.03 13.90 -33.63
CA ALA A 2 -2.35 14.18 -32.37
C ALA A 2 -1.94 12.83 -31.76
N ARG A 3 -0.66 12.71 -31.37
CA ARG A 3 -0.09 11.50 -30.80
C ARG A 3 -0.52 11.40 -29.34
N ASP A 4 -1.32 10.39 -29.05
CA ASP A 4 -1.60 9.87 -27.72
C ASP A 4 -0.31 9.23 -27.18
N PHE A 5 0.52 10.03 -26.52
CA PHE A 5 1.80 9.61 -25.90
C PHE A 5 1.82 9.88 -24.39
N GLY A 6 0.69 10.33 -23.83
CA GLY A 6 0.57 10.75 -22.44
C GLY A 6 0.01 9.69 -21.49
N LEU A 7 -0.79 8.74 -22.00
CA LEU A 7 -1.48 7.74 -21.18
C LEU A 7 -0.65 6.47 -20.93
N GLU A 8 0.25 6.11 -21.84
CA GLU A 8 1.11 4.92 -21.71
C GLU A 8 2.21 5.13 -20.65
N SER A 9 2.71 6.35 -20.49
CA SER A 9 3.76 6.68 -19.52
C SER A 9 3.27 6.73 -18.07
N THR A 10 1.98 6.97 -17.82
CA THR A 10 1.41 6.99 -16.46
C THR A 10 1.05 5.58 -16.01
N ALA A 11 0.50 4.74 -16.90
CA ALA A 11 0.17 3.35 -16.58
C ALA A 11 1.41 2.52 -16.21
N GLU A 12 2.52 2.65 -16.96
CA GLU A 12 3.79 1.97 -16.64
C GLU A 12 4.40 2.45 -15.31
N MET A 13 4.17 3.72 -14.95
CA MET A 13 4.62 4.31 -13.70
C MET A 13 3.80 3.80 -12.51
N ASP A 14 2.47 3.69 -12.68
CA ASP A 14 1.55 3.14 -11.68
C ASP A 14 1.82 1.64 -11.44
N GLU A 15 2.15 0.87 -12.49
CA GLU A 15 2.57 -0.52 -12.37
C GLU A 15 3.90 -0.67 -11.62
N TYR A 16 4.87 0.20 -11.89
CA TYR A 16 6.14 0.23 -11.16
C TYR A 16 5.93 0.58 -9.68
N GLU A 17 5.10 1.58 -9.38
CA GLU A 17 4.78 2.00 -8.02
C GLU A 17 4.00 0.92 -7.25
N THR A 18 3.09 0.20 -7.94
CA THR A 18 2.40 -0.97 -7.40
C THR A 18 3.39 -2.09 -7.06
N LEU A 19 4.34 -2.39 -7.95
CA LEU A 19 5.39 -3.39 -7.69
C LEU A 19 6.32 -2.98 -6.54
N MET A 20 6.66 -1.69 -6.42
CA MET A 20 7.42 -1.18 -5.27
C MET A 20 6.61 -1.31 -3.97
N SER A 21 5.31 -1.04 -4.02
CA SER A 21 4.40 -1.15 -2.87
C SER A 21 4.25 -2.60 -2.39
N THR A 22 4.11 -3.55 -3.30
CA THR A 22 4.11 -4.98 -2.94
C THR A 22 5.46 -5.41 -2.33
N THR A 23 6.57 -4.83 -2.79
CA THR A 23 7.90 -5.10 -2.23
C THR A 23 8.05 -4.53 -0.81
N ASP A 24 7.61 -3.29 -0.57
CA ASP A 24 7.67 -2.66 0.75
C ASP A 24 6.80 -3.39 1.79
N ILE A 25 5.66 -3.94 1.39
CA ILE A 25 4.81 -4.78 2.27
C ILE A 25 5.55 -6.05 2.71
N GLU A 26 6.25 -6.73 1.80
CA GLU A 26 7.02 -7.94 2.14
C GLU A 26 8.23 -7.62 3.03
N LEU A 27 8.87 -6.46 2.82
CA LEU A 27 9.93 -5.97 3.71
C LEU A 27 9.40 -5.66 5.12
N LEU A 28 8.23 -5.04 5.24
CA LEU A 28 7.58 -4.78 6.53
C LEU A 28 7.21 -6.07 7.25
N LYS A 29 6.62 -7.05 6.55
CA LYS A 29 6.32 -8.39 7.11
C LYS A 29 7.57 -9.11 7.60
N THR A 30 8.68 -8.97 6.88
CA THR A 30 9.94 -9.62 7.25
C THR A 30 10.58 -8.92 8.45
N ALA A 31 10.68 -7.59 8.42
CA ALA A 31 11.19 -6.79 9.53
C ALA A 31 10.41 -7.06 10.81
N TRP A 32 9.09 -7.20 10.68
CA TRP A 32 8.22 -7.59 11.78
C TRP A 32 8.53 -8.95 12.39
N ARG A 33 8.61 -10.01 11.55
CA ARG A 33 8.91 -11.36 12.02
C ARG A 33 10.27 -11.40 12.71
N ASN A 34 11.23 -10.63 12.21
CA ASN A 34 12.55 -10.51 12.80
C ASN A 34 12.49 -9.83 14.18
N GLU A 35 11.74 -8.73 14.31
CA GLU A 35 11.54 -8.06 15.61
C GLU A 35 10.87 -8.99 16.63
N LYS A 36 9.83 -9.73 16.22
CA LYS A 36 9.15 -10.73 17.06
C LYS A 36 10.07 -11.87 17.51
N ALA A 37 11.09 -12.22 16.73
CA ALA A 37 12.02 -13.29 17.01
C ALA A 37 13.29 -12.82 17.75
N ALA A 38 13.56 -11.52 17.77
CA ALA A 38 14.74 -10.95 18.41
C ALA A 38 14.52 -10.79 19.92
N LEU A 39 15.58 -11.07 20.70
CA LEU A 39 15.60 -10.82 22.15
C LEU A 39 16.04 -9.38 22.48
N GLU A 40 16.58 -8.67 21.50
CA GLU A 40 17.01 -7.27 21.57
C GLU A 40 16.22 -6.42 20.57
N ILE A 41 16.08 -5.13 20.85
CA ILE A 41 15.35 -4.19 19.99
C ILE A 41 16.16 -3.91 18.73
N LEU A 42 15.61 -4.19 17.54
CA LEU A 42 16.30 -3.93 16.28
C LEU A 42 16.22 -2.46 15.87
N GLN A 43 17.04 -2.07 14.89
CA GLN A 43 17.06 -0.70 14.39
C GLN A 43 15.75 -0.33 13.67
N PHE A 44 15.20 0.81 14.05
CA PHE A 44 13.99 1.34 13.45
C PHE A 44 14.18 1.70 11.97
N GLN A 45 13.41 1.03 11.09
CA GLN A 45 13.43 1.24 9.64
C GLN A 45 12.59 2.45 9.23
N ALA A 46 13.04 3.66 9.59
CA ALA A 46 12.27 4.90 9.43
C ALA A 46 11.77 5.16 7.99
N GLN A 47 12.60 4.90 6.99
CA GLN A 47 12.23 5.13 5.58
C GLN A 47 11.18 4.14 5.09
N LEU A 48 11.28 2.87 5.49
CA LEU A 48 10.31 1.83 5.12
C LEU A 48 8.95 2.09 5.78
N VAL A 49 8.94 2.46 7.06
CA VAL A 49 7.72 2.82 7.78
C VAL A 49 7.07 4.08 7.21
N LYS A 50 7.88 5.08 6.82
CA LYS A 50 7.38 6.30 6.18
C LYS A 50 6.65 5.98 4.87
N ARG A 51 7.31 5.25 3.95
CA ARG A 51 6.68 4.87 2.67
C ARG A 51 5.45 4.00 2.85
N GLY A 52 5.49 3.04 3.77
CA GLY A 52 4.32 2.21 4.08
C GLY A 52 3.12 3.02 4.59
N ARG A 53 3.36 4.07 5.39
CA ARG A 53 2.28 4.97 5.84
C ARG A 53 1.73 5.83 4.72
N GLU A 54 2.59 6.36 3.85
CA GLU A 54 2.17 7.15 2.69
C GLU A 54 1.30 6.31 1.74
N GLN A 55 1.71 5.06 1.46
CA GLN A 55 0.93 4.14 0.63
C GLN A 55 -0.43 3.76 1.24
N ILE A 56 -0.49 3.57 2.56
CA ILE A 56 -1.76 3.36 3.27
C ILE A 56 -2.68 4.58 3.11
N GLN A 57 -2.16 5.80 3.31
CA GLN A 57 -2.96 7.03 3.21
C GLN A 57 -3.51 7.25 1.79
N LEU A 58 -2.70 7.02 0.76
CA LEU A 58 -3.14 7.13 -0.64
C LEU A 58 -4.26 6.13 -0.96
N MET A 59 -4.15 4.92 -0.41
CA MET A 59 -5.16 3.89 -0.62
C MET A 59 -6.44 4.17 0.20
N GLU A 60 -6.36 4.78 1.38
CA GLU A 60 -7.51 5.29 2.15
C GLU A 60 -8.27 6.37 1.37
N GLU A 61 -7.55 7.36 0.82
CA GLU A 61 -8.13 8.43 -0.04
C GLU A 61 -8.82 7.84 -1.28
N THR A 62 -8.18 6.87 -1.92
CA THR A 62 -8.75 6.19 -3.10
C THR A 62 -10.04 5.44 -2.77
N VAL A 63 -10.13 4.82 -1.58
CA VAL A 63 -11.35 4.11 -1.15
C VAL A 63 -12.48 5.07 -0.82
N GLU A 64 -12.18 6.21 -0.17
CA GLU A 64 -13.16 7.28 0.08
C GLU A 64 -13.73 7.84 -1.25
N GLU A 65 -12.89 8.04 -2.27
CA GLU A 65 -13.35 8.43 -3.61
C GLU A 65 -14.24 7.36 -4.28
N PHE A 66 -13.98 6.07 -4.05
CA PHE A 66 -14.82 4.99 -4.55
C PHE A 66 -16.18 4.91 -3.84
N GLU A 67 -16.24 5.25 -2.55
CA GLU A 67 -17.50 5.38 -1.82
C GLU A 67 -18.38 6.51 -2.40
N ASP A 68 -17.77 7.67 -2.68
CA ASP A 68 -18.49 8.85 -3.19
C ASP A 68 -18.89 8.75 -4.66
N SER A 69 -18.15 8.00 -5.47
CA SER A 69 -18.41 7.84 -6.91
C SER A 69 -19.52 6.84 -7.26
N GLY A 70 -20.10 6.17 -6.26
CA GLY A 70 -21.17 5.18 -6.46
C GLY A 70 -20.66 3.85 -7.04
N MET A 71 -19.40 3.51 -6.77
CA MET A 71 -18.77 2.24 -7.13
C MET A 71 -19.51 1.06 -6.46
N ASP A 72 -19.37 -0.15 -7.02
CA ASP A 72 -20.05 -1.33 -6.47
C ASP A 72 -19.64 -1.59 -5.00
N SER A 73 -20.64 -1.79 -4.15
CA SER A 73 -20.46 -1.95 -2.71
C SER A 73 -19.55 -3.12 -2.31
N LEU A 74 -19.48 -4.19 -3.11
CA LEU A 74 -18.57 -5.32 -2.87
C LEU A 74 -17.11 -4.94 -3.20
N THR A 75 -16.90 -4.14 -4.24
CA THR A 75 -15.58 -3.63 -4.62
C THR A 75 -15.02 -2.71 -3.54
N VAL A 76 -15.82 -1.77 -3.05
CA VAL A 76 -15.45 -0.91 -1.92
C VAL A 76 -15.10 -1.75 -0.68
N SER A 77 -15.95 -2.73 -0.34
CA SER A 77 -15.73 -3.60 0.82
C SER A 77 -14.43 -4.41 0.73
N LEU A 78 -14.05 -4.85 -0.48
CA LEU A 78 -12.80 -5.58 -0.71
C LEU A 78 -11.58 -4.68 -0.45
N TYR A 79 -11.56 -3.46 -1.00
CA TYR A 79 -10.46 -2.53 -0.79
C TYR A 79 -10.36 -2.09 0.67
N GLN A 80 -11.50 -1.88 1.34
CA GLN A 80 -11.54 -1.59 2.77
C GLN A 80 -10.93 -2.72 3.62
N MET A 81 -11.25 -3.97 3.32
CA MET A 81 -10.65 -5.13 4.01
C MET A 81 -9.14 -5.25 3.76
N ASP A 82 -8.68 -4.95 2.54
CA ASP A 82 -7.25 -4.98 2.20
C ASP A 82 -6.48 -3.85 2.90
N LEU A 83 -7.09 -2.66 3.02
CA LEU A 83 -6.60 -1.55 3.84
C LEU A 83 -6.51 -1.93 5.32
N GLU A 84 -7.57 -2.53 5.87
CA GLU A 84 -7.60 -3.02 7.25
C GLU A 84 -6.52 -4.07 7.51
N ARG A 85 -6.17 -4.90 6.52
CA ARG A 85 -5.07 -5.87 6.64
C ARG A 85 -3.71 -5.20 6.62
N GLY A 86 -3.51 -4.16 5.81
CA GLY A 86 -2.25 -3.40 5.72
C GLY A 86 -2.00 -2.53 6.95
N THR A 87 -3.02 -1.77 7.38
CA THR A 87 -3.02 -0.99 8.63
C THR A 87 -2.94 -1.91 9.85
N GLY A 88 -3.60 -3.06 9.77
CA GLY A 88 -3.68 -4.11 10.78
C GLY A 88 -2.50 -5.08 10.81
N LEU A 89 -1.31 -4.72 10.30
CA LEU A 89 -0.04 -5.37 10.66
C LEU A 89 0.32 -5.16 12.15
N ASN A 90 -0.69 -5.21 13.02
CA ASN A 90 -0.62 -5.23 14.46
C ASN A 90 -0.59 -6.68 14.97
N PHE A 91 0.53 -6.97 15.61
CA PHE A 91 0.82 -7.92 16.68
C PHE A 91 -0.34 -8.82 17.14
N TYR A 92 -0.51 -9.98 16.50
CA TYR A 92 -0.73 -11.23 17.25
C TYR A 92 0.61 -11.98 17.30
#